data_AF-A0AAU2EK55-F1
#
_entry.id   AF-A0AAU2EK55-F1
#
_cell.length_a   1.000
_cell.length_b   1.000
_cell.length_c   1.000
_cell.angle_alpha   90.00
_cell.angle_beta   90.00
_cell.angle_gamma   90.00
#
_symmetry.space_group_name_H-M   'P 1'
#
loop_
_entity.id
_entity.type
_entity.pdbx_description
1 polymer ?
#
loop_
_entity_poly.entity_id
_entity_poly.type
_entity_poly.pdbx_seq_one_letter_code
_entity_poly.pdbx_strand_id
1 'polypeptide(L)'
;MSNAFLKAETIAATALGLLERDLILANLVWTSGGFDFTGAKGDTVTIRVPARLDAREQDWRAANPADIVLDSLTEEGVNVSLNKDIYSAVQITDEELTLDIKDFGAQILSPQVGAVARAIDNGVASLIEGATYNTTVTLDGKDPWSGIVDARGALNKQNVPFQGRTLLVGSDVETSLLKSERISKVDQSGSDSALKDATLGNLAGFKVVTSTVIAPGTAYAFVPSAFVLSTRAPAIPGGVAFGASQSFNGLSMRWIKDYDSAKLRDRSVVNIYAGYNVMTDRLNGTGARKLLRAVKLTLPATP
;
A
#
# COMPACT_ATOMS: atom_id res chain seq x y z
N MET A 1 -40.28 19.54 -6.97
CA MET A 1 -39.32 18.44 -6.77
C MET A 1 -37.93 19.02 -6.95
N SER A 2 -37.25 19.38 -5.85
CA SER A 2 -35.90 19.93 -5.90
C SER A 2 -34.93 18.76 -6.07
N ASN A 3 -34.27 18.69 -7.22
CA ASN A 3 -33.01 17.97 -7.29
C ASN A 3 -32.05 18.75 -6.39
N ALA A 4 -31.91 18.29 -5.15
CA ALA A 4 -30.91 18.80 -4.23
C ALA A 4 -29.56 18.46 -4.88
N PHE A 5 -29.00 19.42 -5.61
CA PHE A 5 -27.59 19.40 -5.98
C PHE A 5 -26.82 19.23 -4.68
N LEU A 6 -26.47 17.98 -4.36
CA LEU A 6 -25.59 17.64 -3.26
C LEU A 6 -24.39 18.57 -3.40
N LYS A 7 -24.10 19.34 -2.34
CA LYS A 7 -22.95 20.25 -2.33
C LYS A 7 -21.72 19.45 -2.73
N ALA A 8 -20.85 20.00 -3.58
CA ALA A 8 -19.72 19.27 -4.15
C ALA A 8 -18.87 18.57 -3.08
N GLU A 9 -18.81 19.14 -1.87
CA GLU A 9 -18.14 18.59 -0.71
C GLU A 9 -18.77 17.27 -0.21
N THR A 10 -20.10 17.16 -0.21
CA THR A 10 -20.81 15.93 0.19
C THR A 10 -20.62 14.80 -0.81
N ILE A 11 -20.56 15.14 -2.10
CA ILE A 11 -20.26 14.21 -3.20
C ILE A 11 -18.82 13.70 -3.05
N ALA A 12 -17.86 14.60 -2.88
CA ALA A 12 -16.46 14.23 -2.69
C ALA A 12 -16.22 13.45 -1.39
N ALA A 13 -16.92 13.76 -0.29
CA ALA A 13 -16.84 12.98 0.95
C ALA A 13 -17.41 11.56 0.77
N THR A 14 -18.52 11.41 0.05
CA THR A 14 -19.12 10.11 -0.25
C THR A 14 -18.22 9.28 -1.17
N ALA A 15 -17.65 9.91 -2.20
CA ALA A 15 -16.66 9.31 -3.07
C ALA A 15 -15.44 8.83 -2.29
N LEU A 16 -14.97 9.59 -1.30
CA LEU A 16 -13.82 9.22 -0.50
C LEU A 16 -14.11 8.04 0.43
N GLY A 17 -15.30 7.98 1.03
CA GLY A 17 -15.73 6.81 1.80
C GLY A 17 -15.86 5.53 0.95
N LEU A 18 -16.30 5.67 -0.31
CA LEU A 18 -16.32 4.57 -1.27
C LEU A 18 -14.89 4.15 -1.67
N LEU A 19 -13.99 5.11 -1.89
CA LEU A 19 -12.58 4.85 -2.21
C LEU A 19 -11.91 4.02 -1.11
N GLU A 20 -12.09 4.41 0.16
CA GLU A 20 -11.50 3.73 1.30
C GLU A 20 -11.97 2.27 1.42
N ARG A 21 -13.27 2.03 1.22
CA ARG A 21 -13.84 0.69 1.29
C ARG A 21 -13.29 -0.24 0.20
N ASP A 22 -13.03 0.30 -0.98
CA ASP A 22 -12.62 -0.49 -2.13
C ASP A 22 -11.09 -0.72 -2.19
N LEU A 23 -10.30 0.03 -1.40
CA LEU A 23 -8.84 -0.13 -1.33
C LEU A 23 -8.42 -1.25 -0.39
N ILE A 24 -7.66 -2.22 -0.92
CA ILE A 24 -7.16 -3.35 -0.16
C ILE A 24 -5.66 -3.23 0.06
N LEU A 25 -4.88 -3.01 -1.00
CA LEU A 25 -3.41 -3.02 -0.92
C LEU A 25 -2.86 -1.70 -0.39
N ALA A 26 -3.49 -0.57 -0.73
CA ALA A 26 -3.13 0.74 -0.20
C ALA A 26 -3.19 0.79 1.34
N ASN A 27 -4.12 0.03 1.95
CA ASN A 27 -4.27 -0.07 3.41
C ASN A 27 -3.19 -0.94 4.09
N LEU A 28 -2.40 -1.70 3.32
CA LEU A 28 -1.33 -2.56 3.86
C LEU A 28 0.03 -1.86 3.90
N VAL A 29 0.18 -0.78 3.15
CA VAL A 29 1.42 -0.02 3.03
C VAL A 29 1.33 1.26 3.85
N TRP A 30 2.48 1.88 4.12
CA TRP A 30 2.47 3.14 4.83
C TRP A 30 1.93 4.25 3.93
N THR A 31 0.75 4.78 4.30
CA THR A 31 0.13 5.92 3.63
C THR A 31 0.58 7.20 4.30
N SER A 32 0.96 8.18 3.49
CA SER A 32 1.40 9.47 3.99
C SER A 32 0.66 10.60 3.27
N GLY A 33 -0.59 10.82 3.64
CA GLY A 33 -1.40 11.92 3.11
C GLY A 33 -1.08 13.31 3.70
N GLY A 34 -0.10 13.41 4.61
CA GLY A 34 0.23 14.64 5.35
C GLY A 34 1.55 15.31 4.95
N PHE A 35 2.26 14.81 3.94
CA PHE A 35 3.47 15.47 3.48
C PHE A 35 3.14 16.71 2.65
N ASP A 36 3.68 17.85 3.05
CA ASP A 36 3.49 19.08 2.29
C ASP A 36 4.40 19.08 1.07
N PHE A 37 3.83 18.73 -0.09
CA PHE A 37 4.52 18.85 -1.39
C PHE A 37 4.49 20.29 -1.93
N THR A 38 3.90 21.26 -1.22
CA THR A 38 3.73 22.63 -1.72
C THR A 38 5.08 23.34 -1.71
N GLY A 39 5.57 23.71 -2.89
CA GLY A 39 6.88 24.37 -3.03
C GLY A 39 8.08 23.42 -2.97
N ALA A 40 7.86 22.09 -3.00
CA ALA A 40 8.93 21.11 -3.08
C ALA A 40 9.57 21.11 -4.49
N LYS A 41 10.91 21.15 -4.57
CA LYS A 41 11.62 21.12 -5.85
C LYS A 41 11.42 19.74 -6.52
N GLY A 42 10.78 19.73 -7.69
CA GLY A 42 10.52 18.52 -8.46
C GLY A 42 9.51 17.56 -7.80
N ASP A 43 8.57 18.09 -7.02
CA ASP A 43 7.46 17.33 -6.41
C ASP A 43 7.90 16.14 -5.55
N THR A 44 9.09 16.25 -4.94
CA THR A 44 9.69 15.23 -4.08
C THR A 44 9.67 15.65 -2.62
N VAL A 45 9.20 14.76 -1.73
CA VAL A 45 9.32 14.94 -0.28
C VAL A 45 10.28 13.90 0.29
N THR A 46 11.22 14.37 1.09
CA THR A 46 12.17 13.51 1.80
C THR A 46 11.58 13.05 3.13
N ILE A 47 11.39 11.74 3.25
CA ILE A 47 11.03 11.08 4.50
C ILE A 47 12.31 10.86 5.29
N ARG A 48 12.38 11.40 6.51
CA ARG A 48 13.52 11.18 7.41
C ARG A 48 13.32 9.92 8.22
N VAL A 49 14.33 9.06 8.21
CA VAL A 49 14.39 7.85 9.01
C VAL A 49 15.39 8.08 10.13
N PRO A 50 14.99 7.90 11.40
CA PRO A 50 15.86 8.16 12.53
C PRO A 50 17.07 7.24 12.49
N ALA A 51 18.23 7.79 12.82
CA ALA A 51 19.47 7.04 12.93
C ALA A 51 19.35 6.00 14.06
N ARG A 52 19.85 4.78 13.83
CA ARG A 52 20.09 3.81 14.91
C ARG A 52 21.52 3.98 15.42
N LEU A 53 21.68 3.99 16.74
CA LEU A 53 22.97 3.94 17.42
C LEU A 53 23.14 2.56 18.06
N ASP A 54 24.35 2.03 18.04
CA ASP A 54 24.70 0.80 18.73
C ASP A 54 25.40 1.13 20.04
N ALA A 55 24.97 0.50 21.14
CA ALA A 55 25.62 0.67 22.44
C ALA A 55 26.94 -0.14 22.47
N ARG A 56 27.98 0.43 23.09
CA ARG A 56 29.26 -0.25 23.34
C ARG A 56 29.50 -0.33 24.84
N GLU A 57 29.99 -1.47 25.30
CA GLU A 57 30.38 -1.67 26.69
C GLU A 57 31.86 -1.32 26.89
N GLN A 58 32.16 -0.67 28.00
CA GLN A 58 33.53 -0.46 28.48
C GLN A 58 33.87 -1.52 29.52
N ASP A 59 35.13 -1.93 29.59
CA ASP A 59 35.57 -2.92 30.58
C ASP A 59 35.33 -2.41 32.01
N TRP A 60 34.62 -3.21 32.80
CA TRP A 60 34.29 -2.87 34.18
C TRP A 60 35.56 -2.92 35.05
N ARG A 61 35.94 -1.76 35.61
CA ARG A 61 37.13 -1.58 36.48
C ARG A 61 38.48 -1.82 35.79
N ALA A 62 38.62 -1.48 34.52
CA ALA A 62 39.92 -1.46 33.87
C ALA A 62 40.84 -0.40 34.48
N ALA A 63 42.08 -0.77 34.82
CA ALA A 63 43.10 0.15 35.34
C ALA A 63 43.52 1.21 34.31
N ASN A 64 43.34 0.91 33.01
CA ASN A 64 43.45 1.83 31.89
C ASN A 64 42.30 1.52 30.91
N PRO A 65 41.13 2.17 31.02
CA PRO A 65 40.03 1.97 30.08
C PRO A 65 40.40 2.48 28.68
N ALA A 66 39.88 1.83 27.64
CA ALA A 66 40.06 2.29 26.26
C ALA A 66 39.29 3.60 26.02
N ASP A 67 39.76 4.43 25.09
CA ASP A 67 39.08 5.68 24.74
C ASP A 67 37.65 5.42 24.23
N ILE A 68 36.72 6.31 24.61
CA ILE A 68 35.33 6.25 24.16
C ILE A 68 35.29 6.55 22.67
N VAL A 69 34.83 5.58 21.87
CA VAL A 69 34.54 5.82 20.46
C VAL A 69 33.21 6.54 20.34
N LEU A 70 33.24 7.75 19.78
CA LEU A 70 32.05 8.56 19.52
C LEU A 70 31.37 8.13 18.23
N ASP A 71 30.05 7.95 18.28
CA ASP A 71 29.24 7.68 17.09
C ASP A 71 28.71 8.99 16.48
N SER A 72 28.68 9.06 15.15
CA SER A 72 28.09 10.18 14.41
C SER A 72 26.62 9.93 14.10
N LEU A 73 25.73 10.77 14.60
CA LEU A 73 24.29 10.68 14.33
C LEU A 73 23.97 11.20 12.93
N THR A 74 23.82 10.31 11.96
CA THR A 74 23.46 10.68 10.58
C THR A 74 22.01 10.25 10.30
N GLU A 75 21.09 11.21 10.25
CA GLU A 75 19.70 10.98 9.82
C GLU A 75 19.66 10.69 8.31
N GLU A 76 18.93 9.67 7.90
CA GLU A 76 18.81 9.31 6.48
C GLU A 76 17.48 9.79 5.88
N GLY A 77 17.53 10.25 4.63
CA GLY A 77 16.37 10.71 3.88
C GLY A 77 16.03 9.79 2.70
N VAL A 78 14.78 9.36 2.59
CA VAL A 78 14.23 8.66 1.41
C VAL A 78 13.28 9.59 0.68
N ASN A 79 13.58 9.89 -0.59
CA ASN A 79 12.78 10.82 -1.39
C ASN A 79 11.59 10.10 -2.04
N VAL A 80 10.38 10.62 -1.86
CA VAL A 80 9.17 10.14 -2.56
C VAL A 80 8.69 11.23 -3.50
N SER A 81 8.63 10.93 -4.80
CA SER A 81 8.11 11.84 -5.84
C SER A 81 6.64 11.54 -6.14
N LEU A 82 5.81 12.58 -6.26
CA LEU A 82 4.49 12.47 -6.87
C LEU A 82 4.63 12.50 -8.40
N ASN A 83 4.45 11.36 -9.07
CA ASN A 83 4.72 11.24 -10.52
C ASN A 83 3.56 10.65 -11.34
N LYS A 84 2.45 10.27 -10.69
CA LYS A 84 1.28 9.70 -11.38
C LYS A 84 0.04 10.54 -11.11
N ASP A 85 -0.65 10.95 -12.18
CA ASP A 85 -2.01 11.49 -12.12
C ASP A 85 -3.00 10.39 -12.51
N ILE A 86 -3.66 9.82 -11.50
CA ILE A 86 -4.65 8.77 -11.70
C ILE A 86 -6.01 9.47 -11.80
N TYR A 87 -6.67 9.33 -12.95
CA TYR A 87 -7.95 9.97 -13.18
C TYR A 87 -8.98 9.01 -13.81
N SER A 88 -10.25 9.29 -13.56
CA SER A 88 -11.38 8.72 -14.28
C SER A 88 -12.29 9.86 -14.71
N ALA A 89 -12.62 9.90 -15.99
CA ALA A 89 -13.42 10.95 -16.61
C ALA A 89 -14.59 10.33 -17.38
N VAL A 90 -15.80 10.82 -17.11
CA VAL A 90 -17.02 10.41 -17.81
C VAL A 90 -17.66 11.66 -18.39
N GLN A 91 -17.96 11.59 -19.69
CA GLN A 91 -18.75 12.61 -20.38
C GLN A 91 -20.21 12.18 -20.29
N ILE A 92 -21.09 13.13 -20.02
CA ILE A 92 -22.52 12.93 -19.88
C ILE A 92 -23.18 13.90 -20.87
N THR A 93 -24.02 13.37 -21.75
CA THR A 93 -24.79 14.24 -22.66
C THR A 93 -26.00 14.83 -21.95
N ASP A 94 -26.52 15.94 -22.47
CA ASP A 94 -27.69 16.61 -21.88
C ASP A 94 -28.93 15.70 -21.94
N GLU A 95 -29.04 14.83 -22.95
CA GLU A 95 -30.09 13.82 -23.06
C GLU A 95 -29.97 12.77 -21.95
N GLU A 96 -28.77 12.20 -21.74
CA GLU A 96 -28.53 11.20 -20.69
C GLU A 96 -28.77 11.80 -19.30
N LEU A 97 -28.32 13.04 -19.07
CA LEU A 97 -28.52 13.75 -17.80
C LEU A 97 -30.00 14.01 -17.51
N THR A 98 -30.80 14.27 -18.54
CA THR A 98 -32.22 14.63 -18.39
C THR A 98 -33.14 13.40 -18.38
N LEU A 99 -32.83 12.38 -19.17
CA LEU A 99 -33.74 11.27 -19.48
C LEU A 99 -33.35 9.95 -18.81
N ASP A 100 -32.05 9.70 -18.60
CA ASP A 100 -31.56 8.37 -18.22
C ASP A 100 -30.97 8.30 -16.80
N ILE A 101 -30.29 9.35 -16.34
CA ILE A 101 -29.60 9.36 -15.03
C ILE A 101 -30.59 9.72 -13.92
N LYS A 102 -30.85 8.75 -13.02
CA LYS A 102 -31.68 8.95 -11.83
C LYS A 102 -30.88 9.32 -10.60
N ASP A 103 -29.70 8.72 -10.44
CA ASP A 103 -28.77 8.99 -9.34
C ASP A 103 -27.34 9.08 -9.88
N PHE A 104 -26.85 10.31 -9.99
CA PHE A 104 -25.50 10.61 -10.44
C PHE A 104 -24.42 9.96 -9.53
N GLY A 105 -24.66 9.89 -8.22
CA GLY A 105 -23.71 9.35 -7.26
C GLY A 105 -23.53 7.84 -7.43
N ALA A 106 -24.62 7.10 -7.47
CA ALA A 106 -24.56 5.65 -7.62
C ALA A 106 -24.13 5.23 -9.05
N GLN A 107 -24.66 5.88 -10.08
CA GLN A 107 -24.51 5.43 -11.46
C GLN A 107 -23.20 5.91 -12.13
N ILE A 108 -22.66 7.06 -11.70
CA ILE A 108 -21.45 7.65 -12.31
C ILE A 108 -20.31 7.72 -11.30
N LEU A 109 -20.53 8.34 -10.14
CA LEU A 109 -19.45 8.60 -9.19
C LEU A 109 -18.88 7.30 -8.60
N SER A 110 -19.74 6.36 -8.17
CA SER A 110 -19.29 5.08 -7.60
C SER A 110 -18.38 4.27 -8.55
N PRO A 111 -18.73 4.04 -9.83
CA PRO A 111 -17.82 3.34 -10.74
C PRO A 111 -16.55 4.14 -11.06
N GLN A 112 -16.61 5.48 -11.11
CA GLN A 112 -15.41 6.32 -11.27
C GLN A 112 -14.44 6.14 -10.11
N VAL A 113 -14.94 6.21 -8.87
CA VAL A 113 -14.16 6.01 -7.66
C VAL A 113 -13.56 4.61 -7.61
N GLY A 114 -14.36 3.57 -7.89
CA GLY A 114 -13.88 2.19 -7.90
C GLY A 114 -12.83 1.93 -9.00
N ALA A 115 -12.86 2.67 -10.11
CA ALA A 115 -11.79 2.61 -11.12
C ALA A 115 -10.48 3.23 -10.60
N VAL A 116 -10.57 4.38 -9.91
CA VAL A 116 -9.41 5.03 -9.28
C VAL A 116 -8.83 4.16 -8.16
N ALA A 117 -9.68 3.55 -7.33
CA ALA A 117 -9.28 2.61 -6.27
C ALA A 117 -8.44 1.45 -6.83
N ARG A 118 -8.98 0.77 -7.85
CA ARG A 118 -8.28 -0.34 -8.53
C ARG A 118 -6.97 0.10 -9.17
N ALA A 119 -6.92 1.29 -9.76
CA ALA A 119 -5.68 1.82 -10.35
C ALA A 119 -4.60 2.08 -9.29
N ILE A 120 -4.98 2.56 -8.10
CA ILE A 120 -4.06 2.73 -6.97
C ILE A 120 -3.53 1.38 -6.49
N ASP A 121 -4.42 0.41 -6.25
CA ASP A 121 -4.03 -0.93 -5.80
C ASP A 121 -3.15 -1.65 -6.83
N ASN A 122 -3.45 -1.54 -8.12
CA ASN A 122 -2.58 -2.03 -9.20
C ASN A 122 -1.20 -1.35 -9.19
N GLY A 123 -1.15 -0.06 -8.87
CA GLY A 123 0.08 0.70 -8.70
C GLY A 123 0.92 0.21 -7.52
N VAL A 124 0.30 -0.07 -6.38
CA VAL A 124 0.95 -0.67 -5.20
C VAL A 124 1.44 -2.09 -5.53
N ALA A 125 0.62 -2.92 -6.17
CA ALA A 125 1.00 -4.26 -6.59
C ALA A 125 2.24 -4.22 -7.51
N SER A 126 2.23 -3.35 -8.52
CA SER A 126 3.36 -3.19 -9.44
C SER A 126 4.64 -2.75 -8.72
N LEU A 127 4.53 -1.88 -7.70
CA LEU A 127 5.67 -1.50 -6.85
C LEU A 127 6.22 -2.69 -6.07
N ILE A 128 5.34 -3.48 -5.46
CA ILE A 128 5.72 -4.66 -4.68
C ILE A 128 6.40 -5.70 -5.58
N GLU A 129 5.86 -5.97 -6.77
CA GLU A 129 6.44 -6.95 -7.69
C GLU A 129 7.76 -6.50 -8.31
N GLY A 130 7.86 -5.21 -8.67
CA GLY A 130 9.04 -4.62 -9.29
C GLY A 130 10.17 -4.28 -8.30
N ALA A 131 9.93 -4.34 -6.99
CA ALA A 131 10.94 -4.05 -5.99
C ALA A 131 12.09 -5.08 -6.03
N THR A 132 13.32 -4.62 -5.82
CA THR A 132 14.49 -5.50 -5.71
C THR A 132 14.61 -6.04 -4.28
N TYR A 133 14.27 -7.31 -4.09
CA TYR A 133 14.34 -7.99 -2.80
C TYR A 133 15.75 -8.50 -2.50
N ASN A 134 16.23 -8.29 -1.27
CA ASN A 134 17.49 -8.86 -0.82
C ASN A 134 17.38 -10.37 -0.54
N THR A 135 16.21 -10.82 -0.09
CA THR A 135 15.97 -12.21 0.27
C THR A 135 14.77 -12.73 -0.51
N THR A 136 15.02 -13.80 -1.27
CA THR A 136 14.02 -14.55 -2.01
C THR A 136 13.98 -15.97 -1.45
N VAL A 137 12.79 -16.46 -1.10
CA VAL A 137 12.58 -17.81 -0.58
C VAL A 137 11.71 -18.58 -1.56
N THR A 138 12.12 -19.78 -1.93
CA THR A 138 11.30 -20.68 -2.76
C THR A 138 10.32 -21.42 -1.87
N LEU A 139 9.04 -21.37 -2.21
CA LEU A 139 7.98 -22.14 -1.56
C LEU A 139 7.97 -23.57 -2.13
N ASP A 140 7.82 -24.57 -1.27
CA ASP A 140 7.50 -25.93 -1.73
C ASP A 140 5.99 -26.02 -2.01
N GLY A 141 5.60 -26.58 -3.16
CA GLY A 141 4.21 -26.77 -3.54
C GLY A 141 3.47 -27.79 -2.67
N LYS A 142 4.19 -28.63 -1.92
CA LYS A 142 3.59 -29.60 -0.98
C LYS A 142 3.50 -29.08 0.45
N ASP A 143 4.51 -28.34 0.91
CA ASP A 143 4.59 -27.76 2.27
C ASP A 143 5.00 -26.28 2.21
N PRO A 144 4.12 -25.36 1.79
CA PRO A 144 4.41 -23.93 1.72
C PRO A 144 4.74 -23.29 3.09
N TRP A 145 4.43 -23.99 4.19
CA TRP A 145 4.68 -23.53 5.56
C TRP A 145 6.17 -23.32 5.88
N SER A 146 7.06 -24.18 5.40
CA SER A 146 8.51 -24.07 5.68
C SER A 146 9.08 -22.76 5.14
N GLY A 147 8.75 -22.41 3.88
CA GLY A 147 9.19 -21.18 3.26
C GLY A 147 8.66 -19.92 3.96
N ILE A 148 7.44 -19.97 4.53
CA ILE A 148 6.89 -18.84 5.32
C ILE A 148 7.64 -18.68 6.65
N VAL A 149 8.01 -19.78 7.31
CA VAL A 149 8.85 -19.73 8.52
C VAL A 149 10.25 -19.23 8.19
N ASP A 150 10.81 -19.61 7.05
CA ASP A 150 12.12 -19.09 6.59
C ASP A 150 12.06 -17.59 6.30
N ALA A 151 10.97 -17.11 5.69
CA ALA A 151 10.73 -15.68 5.51
C ALA A 151 10.61 -14.94 6.85
N ARG A 152 9.94 -15.54 7.85
CA ARG A 152 9.93 -15.02 9.23
C ARG A 152 11.34 -14.95 9.81
N GLY A 153 12.14 -16.00 9.65
CA GLY A 153 13.52 -16.06 10.11
C GLY A 153 14.40 -14.99 9.46
N ALA A 154 14.24 -14.77 8.15
CA ALA A 154 14.95 -13.72 7.42
C ALA A 154 14.62 -12.31 7.95
N LEU A 155 13.33 -12.00 8.18
CA LEU A 155 12.92 -10.72 8.76
C LEU A 155 13.41 -10.53 10.20
N ASN A 156 13.43 -11.61 10.99
CA ASN A 156 13.94 -11.57 12.37
C ASN A 156 15.44 -11.29 12.43
N LYS A 157 16.23 -11.89 11.52
CA LYS A 157 17.68 -11.63 11.42
C LYS A 157 17.99 -10.16 11.11
N GLN A 158 17.05 -9.46 10.49
CA GLN A 158 17.15 -8.03 10.17
C GLN A 158 16.52 -7.13 11.24
N ASN A 159 16.15 -7.66 12.41
CA ASN A 159 15.51 -6.91 13.52
C ASN A 159 14.26 -6.12 13.10
N VAL A 160 13.54 -6.61 12.10
CA VAL A 160 12.27 -6.01 11.67
C VAL A 160 11.21 -6.27 12.76
N PRO A 161 10.41 -5.28 13.18
CA PRO A 161 9.37 -5.48 14.20
C PRO A 161 8.43 -6.65 13.90
N PHE A 162 7.99 -7.34 14.96
CA PHE A 162 7.03 -8.45 14.84
C PHE A 162 5.61 -7.96 14.56
N GLN A 163 5.25 -6.76 15.04
CA GLN A 163 3.91 -6.20 14.85
C GLN A 163 3.70 -5.73 13.42
N GLY A 164 2.47 -5.97 12.93
CA GLY A 164 2.02 -5.46 11.64
C GLY A 164 2.63 -6.17 10.43
N ARG A 165 3.21 -7.37 10.58
CA ARG A 165 3.69 -8.11 9.41
C ARG A 165 2.52 -8.66 8.60
N THR A 166 2.57 -8.45 7.29
CA THR A 166 1.56 -8.92 6.34
C THR A 166 2.21 -9.90 5.36
N LEU A 167 1.49 -10.98 5.07
CA LEU A 167 1.81 -11.91 3.99
C LEU A 167 0.79 -11.69 2.88
N LEU A 168 1.21 -11.05 1.81
CA LEU A 168 0.42 -10.86 0.59
C LEU A 168 0.60 -12.09 -0.30
N VAL A 169 -0.49 -12.75 -0.68
CA VAL A 169 -0.47 -14.07 -1.32
C VAL A 169 -1.21 -14.04 -2.66
N GLY A 170 -0.60 -14.61 -3.71
CA GLY A 170 -1.24 -14.83 -5.00
C GLY A 170 -2.12 -16.09 -5.00
N SER A 171 -3.04 -16.19 -5.96
CA SER A 171 -4.07 -17.25 -5.97
C SER A 171 -3.53 -18.69 -5.96
N ASP A 172 -2.39 -18.96 -6.62
CA ASP A 172 -1.82 -20.31 -6.66
C ASP A 172 -1.14 -20.65 -5.32
N VAL A 173 -0.49 -19.65 -4.71
CA VAL A 173 0.07 -19.79 -3.36
C VAL A 173 -1.03 -20.03 -2.33
N GLU A 174 -2.13 -19.29 -2.41
CA GLU A 174 -3.30 -19.53 -1.55
C GLU A 174 -3.85 -20.94 -1.76
N THR A 175 -4.00 -21.39 -3.00
CA THR A 175 -4.46 -22.74 -3.31
C THR A 175 -3.52 -23.80 -2.74
N SER A 176 -2.20 -23.59 -2.83
CA SER A 176 -1.20 -24.51 -2.26
C SER A 176 -1.26 -24.53 -0.72
N LEU A 177 -1.52 -23.38 -0.09
CA LEU A 177 -1.70 -23.26 1.34
C LEU A 177 -2.94 -24.04 1.80
N LEU A 178 -4.07 -23.84 1.11
CA LEU A 178 -5.34 -24.54 1.39
C LEU A 178 -5.23 -26.05 1.19
N LYS A 179 -4.45 -26.51 0.21
CA LYS A 179 -4.23 -27.95 -0.06
C LYS A 179 -3.21 -28.60 0.87
N SER A 180 -2.47 -27.82 1.67
CA SER A 180 -1.42 -28.37 2.52
C SER A 180 -1.99 -29.31 3.60
N GLU A 181 -1.35 -30.46 3.78
CA GLU A 181 -1.81 -31.49 4.74
C GLU A 181 -1.76 -31.02 6.20
N ARG A 182 -1.05 -29.93 6.50
CA ARG A 182 -0.97 -29.40 7.87
C ARG A 182 -2.22 -28.63 8.27
N ILE A 183 -2.88 -27.94 7.35
CA ILE A 183 -4.18 -27.30 7.64
C ILE A 183 -5.23 -28.40 7.83
N SER A 184 -5.22 -29.46 7.01
CA SER A 184 -6.15 -30.58 7.15
C SER A 184 -5.89 -31.48 8.38
N LYS A 185 -4.63 -31.60 8.85
CA LYS A 185 -4.30 -32.29 10.12
C LYS A 185 -4.63 -31.43 11.36
N VAL A 186 -4.62 -30.10 11.25
CA VAL A 186 -5.11 -29.21 12.31
C VAL A 186 -6.63 -29.32 12.45
N ASP A 187 -7.38 -29.41 11.34
CA ASP A 187 -8.82 -29.69 11.35
C ASP A 187 -9.18 -31.00 12.06
N GLN A 188 -8.33 -32.04 11.97
CA GLN A 188 -8.51 -33.31 12.69
C GLN A 188 -8.14 -33.24 14.19
N SER A 189 -7.43 -32.20 14.63
CA SER A 189 -6.86 -32.11 15.98
C SER A 189 -7.77 -31.46 17.04
N GLY A 190 -8.94 -30.95 16.65
CA GLY A 190 -10.05 -30.64 17.57
C GLY A 190 -9.77 -29.63 18.69
N SER A 191 -8.74 -28.77 18.57
CA SER A 191 -8.44 -27.75 19.59
C SER A 191 -8.91 -26.35 19.14
N ASP A 192 -10.05 -25.93 19.69
CA ASP A 192 -10.85 -24.75 19.32
C ASP A 192 -10.13 -23.39 19.36
N SER A 193 -8.96 -23.27 20.02
CA SER A 193 -8.20 -22.02 20.10
C SER A 193 -7.11 -21.90 19.03
N ALA A 194 -6.44 -22.99 18.66
CA ALA A 194 -5.40 -22.98 17.63
C ALA A 194 -5.99 -22.96 16.21
N LEU A 195 -7.17 -23.54 16.00
CA LEU A 195 -7.89 -23.49 14.72
C LEU A 195 -8.27 -22.06 14.31
N LYS A 196 -8.68 -21.20 15.25
CA LYS A 196 -9.13 -19.82 14.95
C LYS A 196 -8.00 -18.87 14.61
N ASP A 197 -6.82 -19.05 15.19
CA ASP A 197 -5.63 -18.27 14.81
C ASP A 197 -4.98 -18.79 13.52
N ALA A 198 -5.15 -20.08 13.20
CA ALA A 198 -4.60 -20.73 11.99
C ALA A 198 -5.53 -20.67 10.76
N THR A 199 -6.79 -20.28 10.89
CA THR A 199 -7.75 -20.20 9.77
C THR A 199 -7.55 -18.90 9.00
N LEU A 200 -6.60 -18.91 8.06
CA LEU A 200 -6.31 -17.85 7.06
C LEU A 200 -6.07 -16.41 7.57
N GLY A 201 -6.22 -16.12 8.87
CA GLY A 201 -6.08 -14.78 9.43
C GLY A 201 -4.65 -14.45 9.83
N ASN A 202 -3.96 -15.35 10.54
CA ASN A 202 -2.60 -15.14 11.06
C ASN A 202 -1.72 -16.38 10.88
N LEU A 203 -1.00 -16.45 9.76
CA LEU A 203 -0.10 -17.56 9.45
C LEU A 203 1.31 -17.25 9.94
N ALA A 204 1.84 -18.04 10.87
CA ALA A 204 3.19 -17.87 11.42
C ALA A 204 3.49 -16.42 11.90
N GLY A 205 2.49 -15.70 12.44
CA GLY A 205 2.62 -14.31 12.90
C GLY A 205 2.53 -13.25 11.80
N PHE A 206 2.13 -13.62 10.58
CA PHE A 206 1.78 -12.71 9.50
C PHE A 206 0.28 -12.66 9.29
N LYS A 207 -0.28 -11.46 9.12
CA LYS A 207 -1.65 -11.29 8.61
C LYS A 207 -1.68 -11.71 7.14
N VAL A 208 -2.42 -12.75 6.79
CA VAL A 208 -2.50 -13.20 5.38
C VAL A 208 -3.54 -12.37 4.65
N VAL A 209 -3.18 -11.88 3.46
CA VAL A 209 -4.09 -11.18 2.56
C VAL A 209 -3.91 -11.75 1.16
N THR A 210 -4.97 -12.28 0.59
CA THR A 210 -4.98 -12.76 -0.79
C THR A 210 -5.22 -11.59 -1.74
N SER A 211 -4.45 -11.52 -2.81
CA SER A 211 -4.70 -10.57 -3.91
C SER A 211 -4.72 -11.29 -5.25
N THR A 212 -5.71 -10.95 -6.06
CA THR A 212 -5.84 -11.41 -7.46
C THR A 212 -5.06 -10.55 -8.44
N VAL A 213 -4.49 -9.44 -7.97
CA VAL A 213 -3.76 -8.47 -8.82
C VAL A 213 -2.30 -8.86 -8.98
N ILE A 214 -1.73 -9.52 -7.98
CA ILE A 214 -0.34 -9.98 -8.01
C ILE A 214 -0.19 -11.30 -8.77
N ALA A 215 1.02 -11.59 -9.22
CA ALA A 215 1.35 -12.83 -9.91
C ALA A 215 0.98 -14.05 -9.03
N PRO A 216 0.24 -15.02 -9.59
CA PRO A 216 -0.49 -16.02 -8.80
C PRO A 216 0.45 -16.98 -8.04
N GLY A 217 1.62 -17.28 -8.60
CA GLY A 217 2.67 -18.08 -7.97
C GLY A 217 3.63 -17.30 -7.05
N THR A 218 3.31 -16.06 -6.68
CA THR A 218 4.17 -15.25 -5.81
C THR A 218 3.48 -14.87 -4.51
N ALA A 219 4.27 -14.70 -3.46
CA ALA A 219 3.84 -14.13 -2.21
C ALA A 219 4.90 -13.16 -1.69
N TYR A 220 4.49 -12.21 -0.85
CA TYR A 220 5.35 -11.15 -0.34
C TYR A 220 5.10 -11.00 1.16
N ALA A 221 6.14 -11.21 1.97
CA ALA A 221 6.09 -10.99 3.40
C ALA A 221 6.75 -9.63 3.72
N PHE A 222 5.99 -8.68 4.25
CA PHE A 222 6.50 -7.33 4.53
C PHE A 222 5.86 -6.68 5.75
N VAL A 223 6.45 -5.58 6.21
CA VAL A 223 5.86 -4.66 7.19
C VAL A 223 5.35 -3.42 6.45
N PRO A 224 4.28 -2.73 6.89
CA PRO A 224 3.74 -1.54 6.23
C PRO A 224 4.79 -0.48 5.89
N SER A 225 5.81 -0.30 6.74
CA SER A 225 6.91 0.65 6.51
C SER A 225 7.88 0.26 5.39
N ALA A 226 7.71 -0.89 4.73
CA ALA A 226 8.54 -1.32 3.60
C ALA A 226 8.19 -0.57 2.30
N PHE A 227 6.93 -0.14 2.16
CA PHE A 227 6.43 0.54 0.97
C PHE A 227 5.71 1.80 1.39
N VAL A 228 5.88 2.85 0.59
CA VAL A 228 5.28 4.15 0.85
C VAL A 228 4.33 4.50 -0.29
N LEU A 229 3.10 4.81 0.07
CA LEU A 229 2.12 5.44 -0.80
C LEU A 229 1.90 6.88 -0.34
N SER A 230 2.29 7.82 -1.18
CA SER A 230 1.95 9.23 -1.01
C SER A 230 0.80 9.58 -1.93
N THR A 231 -0.21 10.29 -1.40
CA THR A 231 -1.31 10.78 -2.21
C THR A 231 -1.59 12.25 -1.96
N ARG A 232 -2.03 12.97 -2.99
CA ARG A 232 -2.42 14.37 -2.90
C ARG A 232 -3.58 14.69 -3.84
N ALA A 233 -4.54 15.47 -3.34
CA ALA A 233 -5.58 16.04 -4.18
C ALA A 233 -5.01 17.26 -4.94
N PRO A 234 -5.20 17.35 -6.25
CA PRO A 234 -4.85 18.55 -7.00
C PRO A 234 -5.66 19.77 -6.54
N ALA A 235 -5.14 20.97 -6.83
CA ALA A 235 -5.88 22.21 -6.63
C ALA A 235 -7.08 22.30 -7.59
N ILE A 236 -8.19 22.87 -7.16
CA ILE A 236 -9.36 23.09 -8.02
C ILE A 236 -9.04 24.25 -8.98
N PRO A 237 -9.09 24.06 -10.32
CA PRO A 237 -8.84 25.13 -11.27
C PRO A 237 -9.94 26.19 -11.19
N GLY A 238 -9.58 27.48 -11.28
CA GLY A 238 -10.53 28.58 -11.14
C GLY A 238 -11.63 28.66 -12.21
N GLY A 239 -11.46 27.94 -13.33
CA GLY A 239 -12.48 27.86 -14.40
C GLY A 239 -13.55 26.80 -14.18
N VAL A 240 -13.44 25.96 -13.15
CA VAL A 240 -14.38 24.89 -12.87
C VAL A 240 -15.56 25.43 -12.05
N ALA A 241 -16.78 25.27 -12.55
CA ALA A 241 -17.99 25.73 -11.88
C ALA A 241 -18.31 24.94 -10.60
N PHE A 242 -18.01 23.63 -10.57
CA PHE A 242 -18.23 22.77 -9.41
C PHE A 242 -17.03 21.86 -9.17
N GLY A 243 -16.44 21.93 -7.99
CA GLY A 243 -15.35 21.04 -7.62
C GLY A 243 -15.15 20.99 -6.11
N ALA A 244 -14.66 19.86 -5.63
CA ALA A 244 -14.26 19.68 -4.25
C ALA A 244 -13.03 18.78 -4.18
N SER A 245 -12.09 19.15 -3.32
CA SER A 245 -10.96 18.29 -2.92
C SER A 245 -11.18 17.89 -1.47
N GLN A 246 -11.08 16.60 -1.19
CA GLN A 246 -11.26 16.03 0.14
C GLN A 246 -10.09 15.11 0.46
N SER A 247 -9.68 15.12 1.73
CA SER A 247 -8.62 14.27 2.27
C SER A 247 -9.12 13.57 3.52
N PHE A 248 -8.93 12.25 3.59
CA PHE A 248 -9.37 11.42 4.70
C PHE A 248 -8.49 10.18 4.79
N ASN A 249 -8.10 9.79 6.01
CA ASN A 249 -7.29 8.61 6.30
C ASN A 249 -6.01 8.44 5.43
N GLY A 250 -5.33 9.55 5.12
CA GLY A 250 -4.10 9.53 4.32
C GLY A 250 -4.31 9.43 2.80
N LEU A 251 -5.56 9.41 2.34
CA LEU A 251 -5.96 9.47 0.94
C LEU A 251 -6.55 10.83 0.61
N SER A 252 -6.28 11.34 -0.58
CA SER A 252 -6.78 12.64 -1.02
C SER A 252 -7.31 12.56 -2.44
N MET A 253 -8.55 12.99 -2.67
CA MET A 253 -9.21 12.95 -3.97
C MET A 253 -9.76 14.32 -4.33
N ARG A 254 -9.71 14.67 -5.62
CA ARG A 254 -10.45 15.79 -6.18
C ARG A 254 -11.55 15.26 -7.11
N TRP A 255 -12.74 15.83 -6.98
CA TRP A 255 -13.80 15.70 -7.97
C TRP A 255 -14.09 17.08 -8.57
N ILE A 256 -14.20 17.14 -9.90
CA ILE A 256 -14.61 18.33 -10.64
C ILE A 256 -15.73 17.98 -11.62
N LYS A 257 -16.64 18.92 -11.81
CA LYS A 257 -17.65 18.91 -12.86
C LYS A 257 -17.51 20.19 -13.69
N ASP A 258 -17.31 20.00 -14.99
CA ASP A 258 -17.10 21.08 -15.94
C ASP A 258 -17.93 20.88 -17.21
N TYR A 259 -18.26 21.97 -17.90
CA TYR A 259 -19.04 21.95 -19.13
C TYR A 259 -18.12 22.09 -20.35
N ASP A 260 -18.16 21.10 -21.25
CA ASP A 260 -17.47 21.15 -22.53
C ASP A 260 -18.32 21.87 -23.58
N SER A 261 -18.10 23.17 -23.73
CA SER A 261 -18.85 24.01 -24.67
C SER A 261 -18.63 23.64 -26.13
N ALA A 262 -17.53 22.94 -26.47
CA ALA A 262 -17.26 22.51 -27.84
C ALA A 262 -18.12 21.32 -28.25
N LYS A 263 -18.62 20.54 -27.27
CA LYS A 263 -19.40 19.32 -27.49
C LYS A 263 -20.78 19.35 -26.87
N LEU A 264 -21.13 20.42 -26.14
CA LEU A 264 -22.37 20.58 -25.38
C LEU A 264 -22.59 19.40 -24.43
N ARG A 265 -21.61 19.12 -23.55
CA ARG A 265 -21.65 17.97 -22.63
C ARG A 265 -21.06 18.32 -21.28
N ASP A 266 -21.62 17.73 -20.23
CA ASP A 266 -21.05 17.76 -18.90
C ASP A 266 -19.93 16.73 -18.76
N ARG A 267 -18.86 17.08 -18.04
CA ARG A 267 -17.73 16.19 -17.74
C ARG A 267 -17.57 16.05 -16.24
N SER A 268 -17.71 14.82 -15.74
CA SER A 268 -17.37 14.45 -14.37
C SER A 268 -15.96 13.87 -14.35
N VAL A 269 -15.04 14.48 -13.60
CA VAL A 269 -13.66 13.99 -13.49
C VAL A 269 -13.30 13.81 -12.01
N VAL A 270 -12.84 12.61 -11.69
CA VAL A 270 -12.22 12.28 -10.40
C VAL A 270 -10.74 12.10 -10.64
N ASN A 271 -9.88 12.73 -9.84
CA ASN A 271 -8.45 12.47 -9.91
C ASN A 271 -7.68 12.61 -8.58
N ILE A 272 -6.50 11.99 -8.57
CA ILE A 272 -5.59 11.88 -7.43
C ILE A 272 -4.15 11.83 -7.94
N TYR A 273 -3.27 12.61 -7.34
CA TYR A 273 -1.84 12.46 -7.52
C TYR A 273 -1.32 11.38 -6.59
N ALA A 274 -0.60 10.41 -7.14
CA ALA A 274 -0.02 9.30 -6.40
C ALA A 274 1.49 9.20 -6.64
N GLY A 275 2.22 8.88 -5.57
CA GLY A 275 3.64 8.59 -5.59
C GLY A 275 3.90 7.28 -4.84
N TYR A 276 4.76 6.44 -5.41
CA TYR A 276 5.08 5.12 -4.89
C TYR A 276 6.58 5.04 -4.66
N ASN A 277 7.02 4.58 -3.50
CA ASN A 277 8.44 4.30 -3.28
C ASN A 277 8.67 3.12 -2.33
N VAL A 278 9.81 2.48 -2.50
CA VAL A 278 10.31 1.41 -1.64
C VAL A 278 11.21 2.01 -0.57
N MET A 279 10.95 1.66 0.69
CA MET A 279 11.81 2.03 1.80
C MET A 279 13.06 1.14 1.79
N THR A 280 14.20 1.73 1.47
CA THR A 280 15.49 1.03 1.52
C THR A 280 16.24 1.38 2.78
N ASP A 281 16.79 0.37 3.45
CA ASP A 281 17.52 0.50 4.71
C ASP A 281 18.98 0.11 4.47
N ARG A 282 19.88 0.58 5.33
CA ARG A 282 21.31 0.27 5.22
C ARG A 282 21.59 -1.07 5.90
N LEU A 283 22.29 -1.96 5.20
CA LEU A 283 22.73 -3.22 5.80
C LEU A 283 23.87 -2.93 6.78
N ASN A 284 23.80 -3.47 8.01
CA ASN A 284 24.87 -3.37 9.01
C ASN A 284 26.23 -3.72 8.36
N GLY A 285 27.13 -2.73 8.27
CA GLY A 285 28.50 -2.90 7.76
C GLY A 285 28.76 -2.58 6.27
N THR A 286 27.74 -2.41 5.42
CA THR A 286 27.94 -2.13 3.98
C THR A 286 27.10 -0.94 3.53
N GLY A 287 27.70 0.05 2.86
CA GLY A 287 27.02 1.27 2.40
C GLY A 287 25.96 1.11 1.31
N ALA A 288 25.57 -0.13 0.96
CA ALA A 288 24.56 -0.42 -0.04
C ALA A 288 23.15 -0.40 0.58
N ARG A 289 22.25 0.39 -0.02
CA ARG A 289 20.83 0.45 0.34
C ARG A 289 20.10 -0.78 -0.20
N LYS A 290 19.37 -1.49 0.65
CA LYS A 290 18.57 -2.66 0.24
C LYS A 290 17.22 -2.68 0.93
N LEU A 291 16.26 -3.36 0.31
CA LEU A 291 14.96 -3.63 0.94
C LEU A 291 15.13 -4.76 1.97
N LEU A 292 15.23 -4.40 3.25
CA LEU A 292 15.37 -5.35 4.37
C LEU A 292 14.03 -5.69 5.04
N ARG A 293 13.01 -4.85 4.83
CA ARG A 293 11.70 -4.94 5.49
C ARG A 293 10.69 -5.79 4.73
N ALA A 294 11.12 -6.45 3.66
CA ALA A 294 10.28 -7.31 2.83
C ALA A 294 11.07 -8.50 2.29
N VAL A 295 10.38 -9.63 2.11
CA VAL A 295 10.89 -10.90 1.58
C VAL A 295 9.95 -11.37 0.48
N LYS A 296 10.51 -11.77 -0.65
CA LYS A 296 9.75 -12.36 -1.76
C LYS A 296 9.74 -13.88 -1.62
N LEU A 297 8.55 -14.45 -1.78
CA LEU A 297 8.30 -15.88 -1.79
C LEU A 297 7.81 -16.28 -3.17
N THR A 298 8.37 -17.33 -3.76
CA THR A 298 7.97 -17.80 -5.10
C THR A 298 7.68 -19.28 -5.06
N LEU A 299 6.49 -19.67 -5.52
CA LEU A 299 6.24 -21.05 -5.89
C LEU A 299 6.94 -21.36 -7.22
N PRO A 300 7.69 -22.47 -7.32
CA PRO A 300 8.13 -22.97 -8.60
C PRO A 300 6.92 -23.33 -9.45
N ALA A 301 6.97 -23.03 -10.75
CA ALA A 301 5.94 -23.48 -11.68
C ALA A 301 5.84 -25.01 -11.61
N THR A 302 4.64 -25.54 -11.43
CA THR A 302 4.39 -26.98 -11.56
C THR A 302 4.80 -27.38 -12.99
N PRO A 303 5.67 -28.39 -13.17
CA PRO A 303 6.04 -28.88 -14.50
C PRO A 303 4.85 -29.51 -15.23
#